data_AF-A0A929XGL4-F1
#
_entry.id   AF-A0A929XGL4-F1
#
_cell.length_a   1.000
_cell.length_b   1.000
_cell.length_c   1.000
_cell.angle_alpha   90.00
_cell.angle_beta   90.00
_cell.angle_gamma   90.00
#
_symmetry.space_group_name_H-M   'P 1'
#
loop_
_entity.id
_entity.type
_entity.pdbx_description
1 polymer ?
#
loop_
_entity_poly.entity_id
_entity_poly.type
_entity_poly.pdbx_seq_one_letter_code
_entity_poly.pdbx_strand_id
1 'polypeptide(L)'
;MQAIANDILKNKPNTKILYVSSEKFLNELINSIKNRSSDTEEFRQKYRSVDVLIMDDVQFLSGKESAQQELFNTFNDLHSKGKQIVLSADKAPKNIPVLEERLKSRFNQGVIVDIGQPDFETRLAILKVKSEEKNIIIDDNILSLIADKIDTNIRDLEGVLNKVVVIASFTKMPITREITEKAINEISLERENSITPDVILDVIAKYFNIQKKDLLSTKKSQEIVFPRQIAMYLCRSELNLPYKKIGDIFGKKDHTTIMHAETKIKNSITMEKNTKLIVESVENILRSINE
;
A
#
# COMPACT_ATOMS: atom_id res chain seq x y z
N MET A 1 10.42 -3.82 10.10
CA MET A 1 11.82 -3.81 9.58
C MET A 1 12.80 -3.07 10.50
N GLN A 2 12.59 -1.79 10.83
CA GLN A 2 13.52 -1.02 11.69
C GLN A 2 13.76 -1.64 13.09
N ALA A 3 12.74 -2.29 13.67
CA ALA A 3 12.90 -3.02 14.93
C ALA A 3 14.01 -4.09 14.88
N ILE A 4 14.17 -4.79 13.74
CA ILE A 4 15.24 -5.77 13.54
C ILE A 4 16.61 -5.08 13.58
N ALA A 5 16.75 -3.94 12.90
CA ALA A 5 17.99 -3.16 12.92
C ALA A 5 18.35 -2.71 14.34
N ASN A 6 17.36 -2.18 15.08
CA ASN A 6 17.56 -1.70 16.44
C ASN A 6 17.96 -2.83 17.39
N ASP A 7 17.34 -4.01 17.29
CA ASP A 7 17.71 -5.16 18.10
C ASP A 7 19.13 -5.65 17.80
N ILE A 8 19.52 -5.71 16.51
CA ILE A 8 20.89 -6.04 16.12
C ILE A 8 21.87 -5.04 16.69
N LEU A 9 21.60 -3.73 16.61
CA LEU A 9 22.50 -2.70 17.13
C LEU A 9 22.58 -2.71 18.67
N LYS A 10 21.50 -3.06 19.36
CA LYS A 10 21.50 -3.23 20.82
C LYS A 10 22.44 -4.36 21.25
N ASN A 11 22.48 -5.46 20.49
CA ASN A 11 23.31 -6.63 20.79
C ASN A 11 24.73 -6.53 20.20
N LYS A 12 24.89 -5.85 19.06
CA LYS A 12 26.15 -5.68 18.31
C LYS A 12 26.26 -4.25 17.75
N PRO A 13 26.69 -3.27 18.56
CA PRO A 13 26.65 -1.84 18.21
C PRO A 13 27.48 -1.45 16.98
N ASN A 14 28.55 -2.19 16.68
CA ASN A 14 29.46 -1.89 15.57
C ASN A 14 29.03 -2.51 14.22
N THR A 15 27.86 -3.14 14.15
CA THR A 15 27.37 -3.80 12.93
C THR A 15 27.02 -2.75 11.86
N LYS A 16 27.55 -2.92 10.64
CA LYS A 16 27.19 -2.04 9.51
C LYS A 16 25.84 -2.46 8.93
N ILE A 17 24.77 -1.74 9.30
CA ILE A 17 23.41 -2.02 8.80
C ILE A 17 23.01 -0.97 7.76
N LEU A 18 22.49 -1.42 6.63
CA LEU A 18 21.86 -0.54 5.64
C LEU A 18 20.38 -0.88 5.53
N TYR A 19 19.54 0.08 5.91
CA TYR A 19 18.10 0.06 5.65
C TYR A 19 17.77 0.91 4.41
N VAL A 20 17.00 0.34 3.48
CA VAL A 20 16.62 1.01 2.23
C VAL A 20 15.23 0.55 1.77
N SER A 21 14.43 1.44 1.19
CA SER A 21 13.25 1.03 0.43
C SER A 21 13.64 0.68 -1.01
N SER A 22 12.87 -0.20 -1.65
CA SER A 22 13.11 -0.58 -3.04
C SER A 22 13.08 0.61 -4.02
N GLU A 23 12.24 1.61 -3.78
CA GLU A 23 12.21 2.84 -4.57
C GLU A 23 13.50 3.67 -4.41
N LYS A 24 14.01 3.79 -3.18
CA LYS A 24 15.26 4.52 -2.93
C LYS A 24 16.44 3.80 -3.58
N PHE A 25 16.48 2.47 -3.50
CA PHE A 25 17.47 1.65 -4.21
C PHE A 25 17.43 1.90 -5.73
N LEU A 26 16.24 1.89 -6.33
CA LEU A 26 16.05 2.17 -7.75
C LEU A 26 16.54 3.56 -8.13
N ASN A 27 16.16 4.59 -7.37
CA ASN A 27 16.55 5.97 -7.64
C ASN A 27 18.07 6.17 -7.53
N GLU A 28 18.70 5.58 -6.51
CA GLU A 28 20.15 5.62 -6.35
C GLU A 28 20.87 4.90 -7.50
N LEU A 29 20.34 3.76 -7.96
CA LEU A 29 20.87 3.05 -9.12
C LEU A 29 20.76 3.87 -10.41
N ILE A 30 19.61 4.51 -10.64
CA ILE A 30 19.41 5.37 -11.80
C ILE A 30 20.42 6.53 -11.78
N ASN A 31 20.61 7.17 -10.63
CA ASN A 31 21.55 8.27 -10.47
C ASN A 31 23.00 7.81 -10.69
N SER A 32 23.38 6.65 -10.17
CA SER A 32 24.74 6.12 -10.36
C SER A 32 25.07 5.78 -11.81
N ILE A 33 24.08 5.38 -12.60
CA ILE A 33 24.25 5.11 -14.03
C ILE A 33 24.37 6.41 -14.84
N LYS A 34 23.60 7.45 -14.48
CA LYS A 34 23.60 8.75 -15.18
C LYS A 34 24.90 9.53 -15.00
N ASN A 35 25.53 9.45 -13.83
CA ASN A 35 26.53 10.42 -13.41
C ASN A 35 28.01 10.01 -13.65
N ARG A 36 28.28 8.84 -14.25
CA ARG A 36 29.59 8.23 -14.69
C ARG A 36 29.91 6.92 -13.96
N SER A 37 30.96 6.22 -14.41
CA SER A 37 31.38 4.91 -13.91
C SER A 37 31.81 4.89 -12.43
N SER A 38 32.40 5.97 -11.90
CA SER A 38 32.79 6.09 -10.49
C SER A 38 31.60 5.92 -9.54
N ASP A 39 30.48 6.53 -9.89
CA ASP A 39 29.29 6.57 -9.03
C ASP A 39 28.60 5.20 -8.98
N THR A 40 28.79 4.39 -10.02
CA THR A 40 28.35 2.98 -10.03
C THR A 40 29.18 2.12 -9.07
N GLU A 41 30.47 2.42 -8.90
CA GLU A 41 31.31 1.71 -7.92
C GLU A 41 30.97 2.12 -6.49
N GLU A 42 30.74 3.41 -6.25
CA GLU A 42 30.26 3.91 -4.96
C GLU A 42 28.91 3.31 -4.56
N PHE A 43 27.97 3.23 -5.50
CA PHE A 43 26.70 2.53 -5.30
C PHE A 43 26.94 1.08 -4.85
N ARG A 44 27.75 0.32 -5.60
CA ARG A 44 28.04 -1.08 -5.25
C ARG A 44 28.71 -1.19 -3.89
N GLN A 45 29.67 -0.32 -3.58
CA GLN A 45 30.36 -0.31 -2.30
C GLN A 45 29.38 -0.05 -1.16
N LYS A 46 28.47 0.91 -1.31
CA LYS A 46 27.42 1.21 -0.31
C LYS A 46 26.57 -0.01 0.00
N TYR A 47 26.10 -0.74 -1.01
CA TYR A 47 25.20 -1.87 -0.81
C TYR A 47 25.91 -3.20 -0.48
N ARG A 48 27.18 -3.38 -0.86
CA ARG A 48 27.91 -4.65 -0.73
C ARG A 48 28.97 -4.68 0.37
N SER A 49 29.18 -3.57 1.08
CA SER A 49 30.13 -3.48 2.22
C SER A 49 29.47 -3.61 3.60
N VAL A 50 28.17 -3.89 3.64
CA VAL A 50 27.38 -3.95 4.87
C VAL A 50 27.42 -5.34 5.49
N ASP A 51 27.19 -5.42 6.80
CA ASP A 51 27.01 -6.67 7.53
C ASP A 51 25.57 -7.17 7.46
N VAL A 52 24.62 -6.22 7.38
CA VAL A 52 23.19 -6.48 7.29
C VAL A 52 22.57 -5.55 6.25
N LEU A 53 21.94 -6.12 5.22
CA LEU A 53 21.10 -5.39 4.28
C LEU A 53 19.63 -5.63 4.63
N ILE A 54 18.90 -4.55 4.88
CA ILE A 54 17.46 -4.56 5.13
C ILE A 54 16.78 -3.79 4.00
N MET A 55 16.04 -4.48 3.14
CA MET A 55 15.34 -3.88 2.01
C MET A 55 13.82 -4.00 2.20
N ASP A 56 13.15 -2.86 2.19
CA ASP A 56 11.70 -2.77 2.35
C ASP A 56 10.99 -2.77 0.98
N ASP A 57 9.83 -3.41 0.94
CA ASP A 57 8.89 -3.41 -0.19
C ASP A 57 9.47 -3.86 -1.54
N VAL A 58 10.08 -5.06 -1.58
CA VAL A 58 10.73 -5.58 -2.81
C VAL A 58 9.78 -5.76 -4.00
N GLN A 59 8.46 -5.77 -3.75
CA GLN A 59 7.44 -5.76 -4.80
C GLN A 59 7.54 -4.54 -5.74
N PHE A 60 8.10 -3.41 -5.32
CA PHE A 60 8.26 -2.23 -6.18
C PHE A 60 9.32 -2.39 -7.26
N LEU A 61 10.18 -3.41 -7.18
CA LEU A 61 11.16 -3.73 -8.23
C LEU A 61 10.54 -4.53 -9.40
N SER A 62 9.27 -4.94 -9.27
CA SER A 62 8.54 -5.67 -10.30
C SER A 62 8.54 -4.93 -11.64
N GLY A 63 8.96 -5.60 -12.71
CA GLY A 63 9.09 -5.00 -14.05
C GLY A 63 10.24 -3.99 -14.21
N LYS A 64 11.14 -3.83 -13.23
CA LYS A 64 12.34 -2.99 -13.30
C LYS A 64 13.59 -3.85 -13.50
N GLU A 65 13.78 -4.37 -14.72
CA GLU A 65 14.81 -5.38 -15.05
C GLU A 65 16.22 -5.02 -14.56
N SER A 66 16.71 -3.80 -14.84
CA SER A 66 18.04 -3.36 -14.39
C SER A 66 18.20 -3.36 -12.87
N ALA A 67 17.14 -2.98 -12.14
CA ALA A 67 17.16 -2.96 -10.68
C ALA A 67 17.06 -4.37 -10.10
N GLN A 68 16.27 -5.26 -10.71
CA GLN A 68 16.21 -6.67 -10.33
C GLN A 68 17.57 -7.35 -10.54
N GLN A 69 18.22 -7.10 -11.68
CA GLN A 69 19.55 -7.62 -11.97
C GLN A 69 20.60 -7.12 -10.97
N GLU A 70 20.58 -5.83 -10.61
CA GLU A 70 21.53 -5.28 -9.65
C GLU A 70 21.25 -5.77 -8.22
N LEU A 71 19.99 -5.94 -7.84
CA LEU A 71 19.62 -6.59 -6.58
C LEU A 71 20.10 -8.04 -6.54
N PHE A 72 19.92 -8.80 -7.62
CA PHE A 72 20.41 -10.18 -7.70
C PHE A 72 21.92 -10.27 -7.49
N ASN A 73 22.68 -9.37 -8.12
CA ASN A 73 24.14 -9.30 -7.97
C ASN A 73 24.55 -8.93 -6.53
N THR A 74 23.89 -7.93 -5.95
CA THR A 74 24.12 -7.50 -4.56
C THR A 74 23.77 -8.60 -3.57
N PHE A 75 22.65 -9.30 -3.77
CA PHE A 75 22.23 -10.44 -2.95
C PHE A 75 23.29 -11.54 -2.96
N ASN A 76 23.74 -11.95 -4.15
CA ASN A 76 24.73 -13.03 -4.27
C ASN A 76 26.06 -12.68 -3.59
N ASP A 77 26.53 -11.45 -3.77
CA ASP A 77 27.78 -10.98 -3.17
C ASP A 77 27.70 -11.01 -1.64
N LEU A 78 26.66 -10.41 -1.05
CA LEU A 78 26.42 -10.41 0.39
C LEU A 78 26.23 -11.83 0.95
N HIS A 79 25.40 -12.64 0.29
CA HIS A 79 25.13 -14.01 0.71
C HIS A 79 26.40 -14.88 0.67
N SER A 80 27.23 -14.75 -0.36
CA SER A 80 28.50 -15.48 -0.47
C SER A 80 29.50 -15.12 0.62
N LYS A 81 29.43 -13.89 1.14
CA LYS A 81 30.24 -13.37 2.25
C LYS A 81 29.62 -13.67 3.64
N GLY A 82 28.54 -14.43 3.70
CA GLY A 82 27.83 -14.75 4.95
C GLY A 82 27.18 -13.52 5.62
N LYS A 83 26.87 -12.48 4.85
CA LYS A 83 26.19 -11.28 5.36
C LYS A 83 24.68 -11.52 5.47
N GLN A 84 24.04 -10.85 6.43
CA GLN A 84 22.61 -11.01 6.65
C GLN A 84 21.82 -10.16 5.64
N ILE A 85 20.76 -10.75 5.08
CA ILE A 85 19.81 -10.04 4.21
C ILE A 85 18.42 -10.22 4.83
N VAL A 86 17.68 -9.12 4.94
CA VAL A 86 16.28 -9.11 5.39
C VAL A 86 15.47 -8.36 4.34
N LEU A 87 14.42 -9.00 3.83
CA LEU A 87 13.56 -8.45 2.80
C LEU A 87 12.12 -8.45 3.32
N SER A 88 11.35 -7.42 2.99
CA SER A 88 9.90 -7.41 3.19
C SER A 88 9.20 -7.39 1.83
N ALA A 89 8.00 -7.95 1.80
CA ALA A 89 7.12 -7.94 0.63
C ALA A 89 5.66 -8.02 1.04
N ASP A 90 4.77 -7.38 0.30
CA ASP A 90 3.32 -7.51 0.48
C ASP A 90 2.78 -8.92 0.16
N LYS A 91 3.56 -9.72 -0.58
CA LYS A 91 3.18 -11.05 -1.03
C LYS A 91 4.35 -12.00 -0.90
N ALA A 92 4.04 -13.27 -0.65
CA ALA A 92 5.02 -14.35 -0.72
C ALA A 92 5.80 -14.32 -2.05
N PRO A 93 7.11 -14.67 -2.07
CA PRO A 93 7.97 -14.52 -3.25
C PRO A 93 7.39 -15.10 -4.54
N LYS A 94 6.70 -16.25 -4.46
CA LYS A 94 6.06 -16.91 -5.61
C LYS A 94 4.95 -16.06 -6.27
N ASN A 95 4.32 -15.19 -5.49
CA ASN A 95 3.16 -14.39 -5.88
C ASN A 95 3.50 -12.93 -6.21
N ILE A 96 4.78 -12.54 -6.15
CA ILE A 96 5.23 -11.22 -6.58
C ILE A 96 5.20 -11.17 -8.11
N PRO A 97 4.33 -10.33 -8.73
CA PRO A 97 4.20 -10.27 -10.19
C PRO A 97 5.48 -9.73 -10.83
N VAL A 98 5.86 -10.23 -12.01
CA VAL A 98 6.95 -9.63 -12.83
C VAL A 98 8.29 -9.51 -12.07
N LEU A 99 8.53 -10.42 -11.12
CA LEU A 99 9.82 -10.65 -10.48
C LEU A 99 10.49 -11.86 -11.16
N GLU A 100 11.78 -11.74 -11.49
CA GLU A 100 12.52 -12.82 -12.14
C GLU A 100 12.57 -14.10 -11.29
N GLU A 101 12.46 -15.27 -11.95
CA GLU A 101 12.44 -16.57 -11.28
C GLU A 101 13.69 -16.84 -10.43
N ARG A 102 14.86 -16.32 -10.83
CA ARG A 102 16.09 -16.44 -10.04
C ARG A 102 16.02 -15.68 -8.71
N LEU A 103 15.40 -14.50 -8.69
CA LEU A 103 15.20 -13.75 -7.44
C LEU A 103 14.18 -14.45 -6.56
N LYS A 104 13.07 -14.94 -7.14
CA LYS A 104 12.11 -15.76 -6.40
C LYS A 104 12.79 -16.98 -5.77
N SER A 105 13.64 -17.68 -6.52
CA SER A 105 14.41 -18.81 -6.00
C SER A 105 15.30 -18.41 -4.82
N ARG A 106 16.05 -17.30 -4.94
CA ARG A 106 16.87 -16.76 -3.84
C ARG A 106 16.06 -16.42 -2.60
N PHE A 107 14.91 -15.76 -2.77
CA PHE A 107 14.07 -15.36 -1.64
C PHE A 107 13.48 -16.60 -0.94
N ASN A 108 13.16 -17.66 -1.67
CA ASN A 108 12.69 -18.93 -1.11
C ASN A 108 13.80 -19.79 -0.45
N GLN A 109 15.08 -19.48 -0.65
CA GLN A 109 16.18 -20.19 0.02
C GLN A 109 16.33 -19.75 1.49
N GLY A 110 15.78 -18.58 1.86
CA GLY A 110 15.77 -18.09 3.23
C GLY A 110 14.56 -18.56 4.05
N VAL A 111 14.43 -17.99 5.24
CA VAL A 111 13.25 -18.19 6.09
C VAL A 111 12.17 -17.20 5.66
N ILE A 112 10.99 -17.71 5.33
CA ILE A 112 9.80 -16.90 5.03
C ILE A 112 8.92 -16.90 6.27
N VAL A 113 8.64 -15.70 6.79
CA VAL A 113 7.73 -15.49 7.92
C VAL A 113 6.55 -14.66 7.42
N ASP A 114 5.34 -15.17 7.63
CA ASP A 114 4.11 -14.43 7.33
C ASP A 114 3.75 -13.52 8.51
N ILE A 115 3.40 -12.27 8.22
CA ILE A 115 2.95 -11.29 9.22
C ILE A 115 1.48 -11.00 8.91
N GLY A 116 0.60 -11.72 9.59
CA GLY A 116 -0.84 -11.55 9.48
C GLY A 116 -1.38 -10.38 10.30
N GLN A 117 -2.70 -10.17 10.22
CA GLN A 117 -3.39 -9.26 11.11
C GLN A 117 -3.28 -9.74 12.56
N PRO A 118 -3.02 -8.84 13.52
CA PRO A 118 -2.97 -9.20 14.93
C PRO A 118 -4.34 -9.62 15.43
N ASP A 119 -4.37 -10.66 16.26
CA ASP A 119 -5.58 -11.05 17.01
C ASP A 119 -5.91 -10.02 18.10
N PHE A 120 -7.05 -10.19 18.77
CA PHE A 120 -7.51 -9.26 19.81
C PHE A 120 -6.46 -9.06 20.91
N GLU A 121 -5.89 -10.15 21.42
CA GLU A 121 -4.89 -10.12 22.49
C GLU A 121 -3.63 -9.36 22.07
N THR A 122 -3.16 -9.59 20.83
CA THR A 122 -2.01 -8.87 20.27
C THR A 122 -2.33 -7.39 20.06
N ARG A 123 -3.54 -7.04 19.60
CA ARG A 123 -3.97 -5.64 19.46
C ARG A 123 -4.02 -4.94 20.81
N LEU A 124 -4.58 -5.58 21.83
CA LEU A 124 -4.63 -5.03 23.18
C LEU A 124 -3.21 -4.84 23.76
N ALA A 125 -2.32 -5.81 23.56
CA ALA A 125 -0.93 -5.71 23.99
C ALA A 125 -0.19 -4.56 23.28
N ILE A 126 -0.39 -4.39 21.97
CA ILE A 126 0.17 -3.26 21.21
C ILE A 126 -0.32 -1.94 21.80
N LEU A 127 -1.63 -1.80 22.03
CA LEU A 127 -2.21 -0.59 22.61
C LEU A 127 -1.63 -0.28 23.99
N LYS A 128 -1.48 -1.28 24.87
CA LYS A 128 -0.85 -1.11 26.19
C LYS A 128 0.57 -0.60 26.09
N VAL A 129 1.40 -1.26 25.29
CA VAL A 129 2.80 -0.84 25.06
C VAL A 129 2.86 0.59 24.51
N LYS A 130 2.00 0.93 23.54
CA LYS A 130 1.93 2.29 22.98
C LYS A 130 1.43 3.35 23.97
N SER A 131 0.55 2.96 24.89
CA SER A 131 0.08 3.84 25.96
C SER A 131 1.21 4.16 26.93
N GLU A 132 1.96 3.13 27.34
CA GLU A 132 3.11 3.23 28.23
C GLU A 132 4.25 4.04 27.60
N GLU A 133 4.64 3.75 26.36
CA GLU A 133 5.69 4.48 25.62
C GLU A 133 5.41 6.00 25.57
N LYS A 134 4.14 6.39 25.54
CA LYS A 134 3.69 7.77 25.44
C LYS A 134 3.26 8.37 26.78
N ASN A 135 3.36 7.63 27.89
CA ASN A 135 2.88 8.02 29.21
C ASN A 135 1.41 8.47 29.21
N ILE A 136 0.56 7.79 28.43
CA ILE A 136 -0.88 8.05 28.37
C ILE A 136 -1.55 7.34 29.54
N ILE A 137 -2.30 8.10 30.35
CA ILE A 137 -3.17 7.53 31.39
C ILE A 137 -4.50 7.17 30.73
N ILE A 138 -4.75 5.87 30.57
CA ILE A 138 -5.94 5.34 29.90
C ILE A 138 -6.33 4.01 30.53
N ASP A 139 -7.64 3.80 30.75
CA ASP A 139 -8.13 2.57 31.35
C ASP A 139 -8.07 1.39 30.36
N ASP A 140 -7.75 0.20 30.88
CA ASP A 140 -7.72 -1.06 30.11
C ASP A 140 -9.04 -1.36 29.39
N ASN A 141 -10.18 -0.94 29.96
CA ASN A 141 -11.49 -1.08 29.32
C ASN A 141 -11.61 -0.25 28.04
N ILE A 142 -10.98 0.93 27.98
CA ILE A 142 -10.95 1.78 26.80
C ILE A 142 -10.03 1.18 25.73
N LEU A 143 -8.86 0.67 26.15
CA LEU A 143 -7.95 -0.02 25.23
C LEU A 143 -8.61 -1.27 24.63
N SER A 144 -9.34 -2.03 25.46
CA SER A 144 -10.10 -3.20 25.02
C SER A 144 -11.19 -2.82 24.04
N LEU A 145 -11.90 -1.71 24.25
CA LEU A 145 -12.89 -1.20 23.30
C LEU A 145 -12.27 -0.85 21.95
N ILE A 146 -11.11 -0.20 21.94
CA ILE A 146 -10.39 0.11 20.69
C ILE A 146 -9.95 -1.18 19.99
N ALA A 147 -9.38 -2.14 20.72
CA ALA A 147 -8.94 -3.43 20.18
C ALA A 147 -10.11 -4.28 19.63
N ASP A 148 -11.29 -4.19 20.23
CA ASP A 148 -12.51 -4.87 19.76
C ASP A 148 -13.04 -4.24 18.46
N LYS A 149 -13.06 -2.91 18.39
CA LYS A 149 -13.65 -2.17 17.24
C LYS A 149 -12.74 -2.01 16.03
N ILE A 150 -11.42 -2.12 16.22
CA ILE A 150 -10.44 -1.94 15.14
C ILE A 150 -9.72 -3.26 14.89
N ASP A 151 -10.17 -3.97 13.86
CA ASP A 151 -9.63 -5.28 13.43
C ASP A 151 -8.89 -5.21 12.08
N THR A 152 -8.76 -4.02 11.51
CA THR A 152 -8.23 -3.82 10.14
C THR A 152 -6.71 -3.93 10.07
N ASN A 153 -5.98 -3.03 10.73
CA ASN A 153 -4.52 -3.02 10.76
C ASN A 153 -3.98 -2.22 11.96
N ILE A 154 -2.68 -2.39 12.27
CA ILE A 154 -2.04 -1.75 13.42
C ILE A 154 -1.98 -0.22 13.29
N ARG A 155 -1.89 0.34 12.07
CA ARG A 155 -1.87 1.80 11.88
C ARG A 155 -3.21 2.42 12.25
N ASP A 156 -4.33 1.80 11.89
CA ASP A 156 -5.67 2.26 12.29
C ASP A 156 -5.82 2.20 13.81
N LEU A 157 -5.31 1.12 14.43
CA LEU A 157 -5.31 0.92 15.88
C LEU A 157 -4.55 2.05 16.61
N GLU A 158 -3.34 2.35 16.15
CA GLU A 158 -2.54 3.46 16.67
C GLU A 158 -3.18 4.83 16.34
N GLY A 159 -3.80 4.95 15.18
CA GLY A 159 -4.51 6.16 14.73
C GLY A 159 -5.66 6.51 15.68
N VAL A 160 -6.51 5.55 16.02
CA VAL A 160 -7.58 5.73 17.01
C VAL A 160 -7.01 6.14 18.36
N LEU A 161 -6.00 5.42 18.88
CA LEU A 161 -5.38 5.76 20.17
C LEU A 161 -4.86 7.21 20.18
N ASN A 162 -4.15 7.62 19.14
CA ASN A 162 -3.66 8.99 19.00
C ASN A 162 -4.81 10.00 18.97
N LYS A 163 -5.87 9.71 18.22
CA LYS A 163 -7.01 10.61 18.07
C LYS A 163 -7.77 10.80 19.38
N VAL A 164 -7.96 9.72 20.15
CA VAL A 164 -8.53 9.77 21.51
C VAL A 164 -7.70 10.69 22.41
N VAL A 165 -6.38 10.54 22.40
CA VAL A 165 -5.46 11.37 23.19
C VAL A 165 -5.54 12.83 22.77
N VAL A 166 -5.57 13.11 21.46
CA VAL A 166 -5.67 14.47 20.93
C VAL A 166 -6.99 15.13 21.33
N ILE A 167 -8.13 14.43 21.19
CA ILE A 167 -9.44 14.96 21.58
C ILE A 167 -9.45 15.27 23.08
N ALA A 168 -9.04 14.32 23.92
CA ALA A 168 -9.00 14.50 25.37
C ALA A 168 -8.08 15.67 25.80
N SER A 169 -6.91 15.78 25.16
CA SER A 169 -5.96 16.86 25.43
C SER A 169 -6.51 18.23 25.02
N PHE A 170 -7.20 18.30 23.88
CA PHE A 170 -7.78 19.55 23.37
C PHE A 170 -8.99 19.99 24.21
N THR A 171 -9.85 19.06 24.63
CA THR A 171 -11.01 19.35 25.49
C THR A 171 -10.65 19.49 26.97
N LYS A 172 -9.41 19.15 27.36
CA LYS A 172 -8.95 19.06 28.76
C LYS A 172 -9.83 18.14 29.61
N MET A 173 -10.40 17.10 29.00
CA MET A 173 -11.22 16.10 29.67
C MET A 173 -10.42 14.79 29.80
N PRO A 174 -10.72 13.96 30.82
CA PRO A 174 -10.14 12.63 30.88
C PRO A 174 -10.56 11.80 29.66
N ILE A 175 -9.76 10.80 29.32
CA ILE A 175 -10.14 9.84 28.26
C ILE A 175 -11.33 9.04 28.75
N THR A 176 -12.46 9.18 28.06
CA THR A 176 -13.70 8.45 28.37
C THR A 176 -14.10 7.54 27.22
N ARG A 177 -15.04 6.64 27.51
CA ARG A 177 -15.68 5.79 26.50
C ARG A 177 -16.32 6.61 25.39
N GLU A 178 -16.99 7.71 25.72
CA GLU A 178 -17.68 8.58 24.76
C GLU A 178 -16.70 9.23 23.77
N ILE A 179 -15.58 9.79 24.27
CA ILE A 179 -14.51 10.34 23.42
C ILE A 179 -13.93 9.26 22.50
N THR A 180 -13.80 8.04 23.03
CA THR A 180 -13.27 6.89 22.28
C THR A 180 -14.20 6.45 21.18
N GLU A 181 -15.49 6.30 21.45
CA GLU A 181 -16.50 5.95 20.45
C GLU A 181 -16.59 7.01 19.35
N LYS A 182 -16.48 8.30 19.71
CA LYS A 182 -16.40 9.39 18.72
C LYS A 182 -15.17 9.24 17.82
N ALA A 183 -13.98 9.02 18.39
CA ALA A 183 -12.76 8.87 17.62
C ALA A 183 -12.80 7.66 16.66
N ILE A 184 -13.37 6.54 17.10
CA ILE A 184 -13.58 5.34 16.28
C ILE A 184 -14.53 5.63 15.12
N ASN A 185 -15.66 6.29 15.40
CA ASN A 185 -16.67 6.60 14.39
C ASN A 185 -16.12 7.56 13.33
N GLU A 186 -15.32 8.56 13.70
CA GLU A 186 -14.72 9.46 12.72
C GLU A 186 -13.76 8.73 11.76
N ILE A 187 -12.95 7.78 12.24
CA ILE A 187 -12.06 6.98 11.36
C ILE A 187 -12.87 6.04 10.45
N SER A 188 -14.04 5.57 10.91
CA SER A 188 -14.97 4.82 10.06
C SER A 188 -15.68 5.71 9.04
N LEU A 189 -16.08 6.94 9.41
CA LEU A 189 -16.69 7.92 8.52
C LEU A 189 -15.69 8.46 7.47
N GLU A 190 -14.43 8.69 7.84
CA GLU A 190 -13.36 9.02 6.89
C GLU A 190 -13.16 7.90 5.85
N ARG A 191 -13.43 6.63 6.22
CA ARG A 191 -13.44 5.50 5.28
C ARG A 191 -14.69 5.48 4.41
N GLU A 192 -15.87 5.75 4.96
CA GLU A 192 -17.13 5.83 4.20
C GLU A 192 -17.15 7.01 3.21
N ASN A 193 -16.57 8.14 3.61
CA ASN A 193 -16.42 9.35 2.79
C ASN A 193 -15.20 9.30 1.87
N SER A 194 -14.46 8.18 1.82
CA SER A 194 -13.40 7.98 0.83
C SER A 194 -13.96 7.41 -0.46
N ILE A 195 -13.52 7.92 -1.61
CA ILE A 195 -13.85 7.30 -2.89
C ILE A 195 -13.36 5.83 -2.84
N THR A 196 -14.28 4.89 -2.99
CA THR A 196 -13.98 3.46 -3.13
C THR A 196 -14.42 2.97 -4.52
N PRO A 197 -13.95 1.79 -4.99
CA PRO A 197 -14.42 1.25 -6.27
C PRO A 197 -15.93 1.02 -6.28
N ASP A 198 -16.49 0.69 -5.12
CA ASP A 198 -17.92 0.45 -4.95
C ASP A 198 -18.72 1.74 -5.12
N VAL A 199 -18.23 2.84 -4.52
CA VAL A 199 -18.77 4.20 -4.71
C VAL A 199 -18.68 4.64 -6.17
N ILE A 200 -17.55 4.40 -6.85
CA ILE A 200 -17.40 4.71 -8.28
C ILE A 200 -18.45 3.95 -9.12
N LEU A 201 -18.66 2.66 -8.84
CA LEU A 201 -19.64 1.85 -9.54
C LEU A 201 -21.07 2.38 -9.32
N ASP A 202 -21.41 2.78 -8.09
CA ASP A 202 -22.73 3.32 -7.76
C ASP A 202 -22.99 4.68 -8.41
N VAL A 203 -22.02 5.57 -8.39
CA VAL A 203 -22.11 6.88 -9.06
C VAL A 203 -22.28 6.71 -10.56
N ILE A 204 -21.48 5.84 -11.20
CA ILE A 204 -21.61 5.56 -12.64
C ILE A 204 -22.97 4.91 -12.95
N ALA A 205 -23.40 3.93 -12.16
CA ALA A 205 -24.68 3.27 -12.35
C ALA A 205 -25.84 4.27 -12.29
N LYS A 206 -25.82 5.17 -11.30
CA LYS A 206 -26.81 6.24 -11.14
C LYS A 206 -26.75 7.26 -12.28
N TYR A 207 -25.55 7.70 -12.67
CA TYR A 207 -25.37 8.71 -13.73
C TYR A 207 -25.91 8.23 -15.08
N PHE A 208 -25.67 6.97 -15.43
CA PHE A 208 -26.12 6.37 -16.70
C PHE A 208 -27.48 5.67 -16.60
N ASN A 209 -28.15 5.71 -15.44
CA ASN A 209 -29.41 5.04 -15.17
C ASN A 209 -29.39 3.53 -15.51
N ILE A 210 -28.33 2.84 -15.10
CA ILE A 210 -28.13 1.39 -15.26
C ILE A 210 -27.96 0.73 -13.90
N GLN A 211 -28.08 -0.60 -13.83
CA GLN A 211 -27.84 -1.30 -12.57
C GLN A 211 -26.34 -1.56 -12.37
N LYS A 212 -25.85 -1.46 -11.13
CA LYS A 212 -24.47 -1.79 -10.75
C LYS A 212 -24.03 -3.16 -11.27
N LYS A 213 -24.92 -4.16 -11.17
CA LYS A 213 -24.67 -5.53 -11.68
C LYS A 213 -24.41 -5.58 -13.19
N ASP A 214 -24.96 -4.65 -13.97
CA ASP A 214 -24.72 -4.58 -15.41
C ASP A 214 -23.29 -4.13 -15.72
N LEU A 215 -22.73 -3.22 -14.92
CA LEU A 215 -21.31 -2.82 -14.99
C LEU A 215 -20.37 -4.00 -14.73
N LEU A 216 -20.77 -4.94 -13.88
CA LEU A 216 -19.99 -6.14 -13.55
C LEU A 216 -20.24 -7.32 -14.51
N SER A 217 -21.24 -7.21 -15.38
CA SER A 217 -21.64 -8.30 -16.28
C SER A 217 -20.72 -8.48 -17.49
N THR A 218 -20.96 -9.54 -18.26
CA THR A 218 -20.33 -9.78 -19.56
C THR A 218 -21.06 -9.09 -20.72
N LYS A 219 -22.15 -8.33 -20.46
CA LYS A 219 -22.92 -7.65 -21.50
C LYS A 219 -22.03 -6.69 -22.31
N LYS A 220 -22.19 -6.73 -23.63
CA LYS A 220 -21.39 -5.98 -24.61
C LYS A 220 -22.15 -4.85 -25.31
N SER A 221 -23.38 -4.54 -24.88
CA SER A 221 -24.11 -3.39 -25.42
C SER A 221 -23.35 -2.10 -25.13
N GLN A 222 -23.34 -1.18 -26.10
CA GLN A 222 -22.58 0.07 -25.99
C GLN A 222 -23.02 0.90 -24.77
N GLU A 223 -24.31 0.86 -24.45
CA GLU A 223 -24.94 1.49 -23.27
C GLU A 223 -24.38 0.98 -21.93
N ILE A 224 -23.75 -0.20 -21.90
CA ILE A 224 -23.13 -0.76 -20.69
C ILE A 224 -21.61 -0.71 -20.79
N VAL A 225 -21.05 -0.94 -21.98
CA VAL A 225 -19.60 -0.95 -22.21
C VAL A 225 -19.01 0.43 -21.97
N PHE A 226 -19.65 1.49 -22.46
CA PHE A 226 -19.12 2.84 -22.30
C PHE A 226 -19.09 3.29 -20.83
N PRO A 227 -20.18 3.19 -20.03
CA PRO A 227 -20.13 3.44 -18.59
C PRO A 227 -19.12 2.57 -17.85
N ARG A 228 -19.01 1.28 -18.21
CA ARG A 228 -18.02 0.37 -17.62
C ARG A 228 -16.58 0.80 -17.89
N GLN A 229 -16.27 1.26 -19.10
CA GLN A 229 -14.95 1.77 -19.45
C GLN A 229 -14.60 3.03 -18.66
N ILE A 230 -15.58 3.92 -18.44
CA ILE A 230 -15.40 5.11 -17.58
C ILE A 230 -15.16 4.69 -16.12
N ALA A 231 -15.94 3.73 -15.58
CA ALA A 231 -15.74 3.24 -14.23
C ALA A 231 -14.34 2.61 -14.02
N MET A 232 -13.83 1.86 -15.00
CA MET A 232 -12.47 1.32 -14.99
C MET A 232 -11.40 2.42 -15.03
N TYR A 233 -11.61 3.44 -15.86
CA TYR A 233 -10.74 4.62 -15.94
C TYR A 233 -10.69 5.35 -14.59
N LEU A 234 -11.85 5.61 -13.96
CA LEU A 234 -11.92 6.31 -12.67
C LEU A 234 -11.29 5.50 -11.53
N CYS A 235 -11.46 4.17 -11.51
CA CYS A 235 -10.73 3.30 -10.57
C CYS A 235 -9.21 3.43 -10.72
N ARG A 236 -8.72 3.80 -11.91
CA ARG A 236 -7.30 4.03 -12.15
C ARG A 236 -6.87 5.45 -11.81
N SER A 237 -7.64 6.47 -12.21
CA SER A 237 -7.28 7.88 -12.03
C SER A 237 -7.51 8.37 -10.59
N GLU A 238 -8.63 8.04 -9.97
CA GLU A 238 -8.99 8.52 -8.63
C GLU A 238 -8.38 7.65 -7.52
N LEU A 239 -8.26 6.34 -7.74
CA LEU A 239 -7.85 5.38 -6.70
C LEU A 239 -6.49 4.74 -6.93
N ASN A 240 -5.81 5.05 -8.04
CA ASN A 240 -4.51 4.49 -8.42
C ASN A 240 -4.46 2.95 -8.37
N LEU A 241 -5.60 2.26 -8.55
CA LEU A 241 -5.65 0.81 -8.40
C LEU A 241 -4.85 0.10 -9.50
N PRO A 242 -4.13 -1.00 -9.18
CA PRO A 242 -3.48 -1.81 -10.21
C PRO A 242 -4.49 -2.43 -11.17
N TYR A 243 -4.15 -2.55 -12.46
CA TYR A 243 -5.05 -3.12 -13.50
C TYR A 243 -5.62 -4.48 -13.13
N LYS A 244 -4.83 -5.33 -12.47
CA LYS A 244 -5.28 -6.64 -12.02
C LYS A 244 -6.42 -6.53 -10.99
N LYS A 245 -6.29 -5.63 -10.01
CA LYS A 245 -7.30 -5.41 -8.97
C LYS A 245 -8.59 -4.83 -9.57
N ILE A 246 -8.47 -3.94 -10.56
CA ILE A 246 -9.62 -3.48 -11.35
C ILE A 246 -10.25 -4.66 -12.11
N GLY A 247 -9.44 -5.50 -12.77
CA GLY A 247 -9.92 -6.72 -13.44
C GLY A 247 -10.72 -7.64 -12.51
N ASP A 248 -10.25 -7.85 -11.29
CA ASP A 248 -10.92 -8.66 -10.27
C ASP A 248 -12.29 -8.09 -9.89
N ILE A 249 -12.38 -6.75 -9.71
CA ILE A 249 -13.63 -6.05 -9.40
C ILE A 249 -14.66 -6.22 -10.52
N PHE A 250 -14.24 -6.07 -11.79
CA PHE A 250 -15.12 -6.12 -12.96
C PHE A 250 -15.35 -7.54 -13.51
N GLY A 251 -15.35 -8.56 -12.64
CA GLY A 251 -15.67 -9.94 -13.01
C GLY A 251 -14.50 -10.74 -13.60
N LYS A 252 -13.30 -10.59 -13.01
CA LYS A 252 -12.05 -11.27 -13.44
C LYS A 252 -11.67 -10.99 -14.90
N LYS A 253 -11.81 -9.74 -15.33
CA LYS A 253 -11.37 -9.31 -16.67
C LYS A 253 -9.84 -9.25 -16.74
N ASP A 254 -9.30 -9.57 -17.90
CA ASP A 254 -7.86 -9.48 -18.15
C ASP A 254 -7.34 -8.05 -17.98
N HIS A 255 -6.15 -7.92 -17.41
CA HIS A 255 -5.48 -6.64 -17.20
C HIS A 255 -5.31 -5.83 -18.50
N THR A 256 -5.14 -6.51 -19.65
CA THR A 256 -5.10 -5.88 -20.97
C THR A 256 -6.43 -5.22 -21.35
N THR A 257 -7.57 -5.82 -20.96
CA THR A 257 -8.90 -5.24 -21.18
C THR A 257 -9.04 -3.93 -20.41
N ILE A 258 -8.52 -3.88 -19.18
CA ILE A 258 -8.56 -2.67 -18.35
C ILE A 258 -7.66 -1.59 -18.95
N MET A 259 -6.45 -1.95 -19.39
CA MET A 259 -5.52 -1.03 -20.05
C MET A 259 -6.13 -0.46 -21.33
N HIS A 260 -6.75 -1.29 -22.18
CA HIS A 260 -7.45 -0.83 -23.38
C HIS A 260 -8.62 0.10 -23.05
N ALA A 261 -9.41 -0.21 -22.01
CA ALA A 261 -10.50 0.67 -21.56
C ALA A 261 -9.97 2.04 -21.12
N GLU A 262 -8.92 2.07 -20.30
CA GLU A 262 -8.29 3.30 -19.84
C GLU A 262 -7.75 4.13 -21.01
N THR A 263 -6.95 3.53 -21.91
CA THR A 263 -6.41 4.23 -23.08
C THR A 263 -7.52 4.79 -23.96
N LYS A 264 -8.59 4.03 -24.17
CA LYS A 264 -9.73 4.46 -24.97
C LYS A 264 -10.41 5.69 -24.36
N ILE A 265 -10.69 5.67 -23.06
CA ILE A 265 -11.31 6.82 -22.38
C ILE A 265 -10.38 8.04 -22.38
N LYS A 266 -9.08 7.87 -22.12
CA LYS A 266 -8.09 8.97 -22.20
C LYS A 266 -8.06 9.64 -23.58
N ASN A 267 -8.09 8.83 -24.64
CA ASN A 267 -8.12 9.34 -26.01
C ASN A 267 -9.46 10.04 -26.32
N SER A 268 -10.59 9.43 -25.95
CA SER A 268 -11.91 10.02 -26.17
C SER A 268 -12.12 11.32 -25.38
N ILE A 269 -11.56 11.48 -24.18
CA ILE A 269 -11.59 12.77 -23.44
C ILE A 269 -10.89 13.88 -24.24
N THR A 270 -9.82 13.54 -24.97
CA THR A 270 -9.06 14.51 -25.77
C THR A 270 -9.77 14.83 -27.09
N MET A 271 -10.39 13.83 -27.72
CA MET A 271 -10.96 13.94 -29.06
C MET A 271 -12.44 14.35 -29.07
N GLU A 272 -13.20 14.03 -28.01
CA GLU A 272 -14.65 14.17 -27.97
C GLU A 272 -15.09 15.05 -26.80
N LYS A 273 -15.61 16.25 -27.11
CA LYS A 273 -16.08 17.21 -26.10
C LYS A 273 -17.14 16.63 -25.16
N ASN A 274 -18.03 15.77 -25.68
CA ASN A 274 -19.10 15.17 -24.90
C ASN A 274 -18.57 14.17 -23.86
N THR A 275 -17.65 13.29 -24.27
CA THR A 275 -17.00 12.33 -23.37
C THR A 275 -16.22 13.04 -22.26
N LYS A 276 -15.53 14.14 -22.59
CA LYS A 276 -14.87 14.99 -21.59
C LYS A 276 -15.85 15.54 -20.54
N LEU A 277 -16.96 16.15 -20.97
CA LEU A 277 -17.96 16.72 -20.06
C LEU A 277 -18.60 15.67 -19.15
N ILE A 278 -18.85 14.47 -19.67
CA ILE A 278 -19.40 13.35 -18.90
C ILE A 278 -18.41 12.91 -17.82
N VAL A 279 -17.13 12.72 -18.17
CA VAL A 279 -16.10 12.30 -17.22
C VAL A 279 -15.90 13.38 -16.14
N GLU A 280 -15.77 14.65 -16.53
CA GLU A 280 -15.65 15.77 -15.58
C GLU A 280 -16.87 15.87 -14.64
N SER A 281 -18.08 15.64 -15.15
CA SER A 281 -19.30 15.65 -14.33
C SER A 281 -19.26 14.54 -13.27
N VAL A 282 -18.85 13.33 -13.65
CA VAL A 282 -18.74 12.21 -12.71
C VAL A 282 -17.60 12.43 -11.72
N GLU A 283 -16.44 12.93 -12.16
CA GLU A 283 -15.32 13.29 -11.28
C GLU A 283 -15.75 14.32 -10.24
N ASN A 284 -16.52 15.34 -10.62
CA ASN A 284 -17.04 16.34 -9.68
C ASN A 284 -17.99 15.74 -8.66
N ILE A 285 -18.88 14.82 -9.06
CA ILE A 285 -19.76 14.10 -8.13
C ILE A 285 -18.92 13.27 -7.15
N LEU A 286 -17.89 12.56 -7.63
CA LEU A 286 -17.01 11.78 -6.76
C LEU A 286 -16.22 12.64 -5.79
N ARG A 287 -15.73 13.81 -6.22
CA ARG A 287 -14.99 14.75 -5.38
C ARG A 287 -15.86 15.39 -4.31
N SER A 288 -17.14 15.66 -4.59
CA SER A 288 -18.10 16.16 -3.59
C SER A 288 -18.44 15.15 -2.48
N ILE A 289 -18.02 13.88 -2.59
CA ILE A 289 -18.16 12.87 -1.53
C ILE A 289 -17.01 12.96 -0.52
N ASN A 290 -15.86 13.51 -0.94
CA ASN A 290 -14.70 13.73 -0.08
C ASN A 290 -14.71 15.11 0.63
N GLU A 291 -15.64 16.00 0.27
CA GLU A 291 -15.82 17.35 0.88
C GLU A 291 -16.87 17.32 1.99
#